data_AF-R7XU33-F1
#
_entry.id   AF-R7XU33-F1
#
_cell.length_a   1.000
_cell.length_b   1.000
_cell.length_c   1.000
_cell.angle_alpha   90.00
_cell.angle_beta   90.00
_cell.angle_gamma   90.00
#
_symmetry.space_group_name_H-M   'P 1'
#
loop_
_entity.id
_entity.type
_entity.pdbx_description
1 polymer ?
#
loop_
_entity_poly.entity_id
_entity_poly.type
_entity_poly.pdbx_seq_one_letter_code
_entity_poly.pdbx_strand_id
1 'polypeptide(L)'
;MAKKKVVRVDTGADAADNGPTWKPTPEAEGRATRLRLVAALLWSLAIAGEVYAIFGVLRDTPVNMVLLIGLLVVIGLLAAGGSLLWKKANRLDPASRRDSARFFVQNQLGAIITVIAFLPLIVLILMNKDMSGKEKALAGGIGVLVMIAATAVGIDLDAPSVEQYTEESNQVTDITGQDLVYWTKSGEVFHLCESVSAVNLESKDNTIYSGTVAEAHAAGKERLTLQVEQERKQCGFTVAEESEPTATPS
;
A
#
# COMPACT_ATOMS: atom_id res chain seq x y z
N MET A 1 -16.49 15.27 28.79
CA MET A 1 -16.31 14.82 27.40
C MET A 1 -17.47 13.89 27.05
N ALA A 2 -18.09 14.05 25.88
CA ALA A 2 -19.16 13.14 25.47
C ALA A 2 -18.59 11.74 25.22
N LYS A 3 -19.28 10.70 25.71
CA LYS A 3 -18.90 9.31 25.48
C LYS A 3 -18.98 9.01 23.98
N LYS A 4 -17.86 8.57 23.38
CA LYS A 4 -17.82 8.24 21.95
C LYS A 4 -18.55 6.92 21.68
N LYS A 5 -19.10 6.79 20.47
CA LYS A 5 -19.74 5.56 20.03
C LYS A 5 -18.65 4.59 19.57
N VAL A 6 -18.59 3.40 20.17
CA VAL A 6 -17.70 2.32 19.71
C VAL A 6 -18.49 1.34 18.85
N VAL A 7 -17.96 1.02 17.68
CA VAL A 7 -18.56 0.11 16.68
C VAL A 7 -17.61 -1.05 16.46
N ARG A 8 -18.01 -2.26 16.88
CA ARG A 8 -17.29 -3.49 16.54
C ARG A 8 -17.49 -3.78 15.05
N VAL A 9 -16.40 -3.89 14.32
CA VAL A 9 -16.37 -4.37 12.94
C VAL A 9 -16.31 -5.89 13.01
N ASP A 10 -17.25 -6.65 12.45
CA ASP A 10 -17.12 -8.11 12.36
C ASP A 10 -17.14 -8.52 10.89
N THR A 11 -15.97 -8.87 10.35
CA THR A 11 -15.80 -9.29 8.95
C THR A 11 -15.67 -10.82 8.81
N GLY A 12 -15.98 -11.57 9.87
CA GLY A 12 -15.81 -13.02 9.91
C GLY A 12 -14.36 -13.45 10.19
N ALA A 13 -13.49 -12.54 10.61
CA ALA A 13 -12.22 -12.86 11.23
C ALA A 13 -12.47 -13.16 12.72
N ASP A 14 -12.44 -14.43 13.11
CA ASP A 14 -12.58 -14.81 14.52
C ASP A 14 -11.34 -14.34 15.30
N ALA A 15 -11.54 -13.54 16.36
CA ALA A 15 -10.47 -13.09 17.26
C ALA A 15 -9.70 -14.26 17.94
N ALA A 16 -10.22 -15.48 17.82
CA ALA A 16 -9.65 -16.71 18.36
C ALA A 16 -8.98 -17.62 17.30
N ASP A 17 -9.10 -17.32 16.00
CA ASP A 17 -8.47 -18.08 14.89
C ASP A 17 -7.25 -17.36 14.31
N ASN A 18 -6.49 -16.69 15.18
CA ASN A 18 -5.16 -16.22 14.84
C ASN A 18 -4.18 -17.39 14.98
N GLY A 19 -4.14 -18.26 13.97
CA GLY A 19 -3.01 -19.16 13.78
C GLY A 19 -1.68 -18.38 13.83
N PRO A 20 -0.51 -19.05 13.94
CA PRO A 20 0.79 -18.40 14.13
C PRO A 20 1.26 -17.51 12.97
N THR A 21 0.41 -17.26 11.98
CA THR A 21 0.72 -16.46 10.79
C THR A 21 -0.53 -15.70 10.38
N TRP A 22 -0.39 -14.38 10.29
CA TRP A 22 -1.44 -13.47 9.87
C TRP A 22 -1.97 -13.82 8.48
N LYS A 23 -3.27 -13.63 8.27
CA LYS A 23 -3.93 -13.77 6.98
C LYS A 23 -4.87 -12.58 6.75
N PRO A 24 -5.05 -12.15 5.48
CA PRO A 24 -6.04 -11.14 5.16
C PRO A 24 -7.45 -11.65 5.45
N THR A 25 -8.36 -10.75 5.82
CA THR A 25 -9.79 -11.10 5.90
C THR A 25 -10.31 -11.45 4.49
N PRO A 26 -11.34 -12.30 4.35
CA PRO A 26 -11.89 -12.65 3.03
C PRO A 26 -12.31 -11.43 2.21
N GLU A 27 -12.82 -10.40 2.88
CA GLU A 27 -13.20 -9.13 2.27
C GLU A 27 -11.98 -8.32 1.79
N ALA A 28 -10.90 -8.29 2.58
CA ALA A 28 -9.65 -7.61 2.22
C ALA A 28 -8.97 -8.29 1.03
N GLU A 29 -8.91 -9.63 1.02
CA GLU A 29 -8.36 -10.43 -0.07
C GLU A 29 -9.15 -10.21 -1.37
N GLY A 30 -10.49 -10.25 -1.30
CA GLY A 30 -11.35 -9.97 -2.45
C GLY A 30 -11.16 -8.56 -2.99
N ARG A 31 -10.99 -7.56 -2.11
CA ARG A 31 -10.71 -6.17 -2.49
C ARG A 31 -9.31 -6.03 -3.11
N ALA A 32 -8.29 -6.68 -2.55
CA ALA A 32 -6.94 -6.70 -3.09
C ALA A 32 -6.92 -7.25 -4.51
N THR A 33 -7.61 -8.37 -4.74
CA THR A 33 -7.74 -8.99 -6.07
C THR A 33 -8.37 -8.05 -7.08
N ARG A 34 -9.49 -7.38 -6.72
CA ARG A 34 -10.13 -6.39 -7.60
C ARG A 34 -9.19 -5.23 -7.93
N LEU A 35 -8.46 -4.70 -6.95
CA LEU A 35 -7.49 -3.62 -7.16
C LEU A 35 -6.37 -4.04 -8.10
N ARG A 36 -5.83 -5.26 -7.95
CA ARG A 36 -4.81 -5.82 -8.85
C ARG A 36 -5.32 -5.96 -10.28
N LEU A 37 -6.56 -6.41 -10.48
CA LEU A 37 -7.17 -6.52 -11.79
C LEU A 37 -7.35 -5.15 -12.46
N VAL A 38 -7.83 -4.15 -11.72
CA VAL A 38 -7.94 -2.77 -12.24
C VAL A 38 -6.56 -2.18 -12.54
N ALA A 39 -5.57 -2.41 -11.68
CA ALA A 39 -4.19 -2.00 -11.94
C ALA A 39 -3.63 -2.62 -13.23
N ALA A 40 -3.80 -3.94 -13.39
CA ALA A 40 -3.38 -4.65 -14.60
C ALA A 40 -4.10 -4.14 -15.86
N LEU A 41 -5.37 -3.78 -15.76
CA LEU A 41 -6.12 -3.14 -16.85
C LEU A 41 -5.53 -1.78 -17.21
N LEU A 42 -5.25 -0.91 -16.23
CA LEU A 42 -4.63 0.40 -16.47
C LEU A 42 -3.26 0.26 -17.13
N TRP A 43 -2.44 -0.68 -16.68
CA TRP A 43 -1.14 -0.96 -17.31
C TRP A 43 -1.29 -1.51 -18.74
N SER A 44 -2.28 -2.38 -18.98
CA SER A 44 -2.57 -2.87 -20.33
C SER A 44 -2.99 -1.74 -21.27
N LEU A 45 -3.80 -0.79 -20.80
CA LEU A 45 -4.18 0.40 -21.55
C LEU A 45 -2.97 1.33 -21.81
N ALA A 46 -2.07 1.48 -20.84
CA ALA A 46 -0.83 2.23 -21.01
C ALA A 46 0.04 1.61 -22.13
N ILE A 47 0.27 0.28 -22.07
CA ILE A 47 1.01 -0.47 -23.08
C ILE A 47 0.34 -0.36 -24.46
N ALA A 48 -0.99 -0.46 -24.54
CA ALA A 48 -1.71 -0.29 -25.80
C ALA A 48 -1.52 1.13 -26.38
N GLY A 49 -1.53 2.15 -25.51
CA GLY A 49 -1.21 3.53 -25.88
C GLY A 49 0.21 3.67 -26.45
N GLU A 50 1.18 2.98 -25.89
CA GLU A 50 2.56 2.97 -26.38
C GLU A 50 2.70 2.27 -27.73
N VAL A 51 2.06 1.11 -27.88
CA VAL A 51 2.00 0.38 -29.16
C VAL A 51 1.41 1.28 -30.25
N TYR A 52 0.35 2.03 -29.94
CA TYR A 52 -0.23 3.01 -30.86
C TYR A 52 0.70 4.19 -31.14
N ALA A 53 1.37 4.73 -30.11
CA ALA A 53 2.35 5.80 -30.29
C ALA A 53 3.49 5.36 -31.23
N ILE A 54 4.01 4.15 -31.04
CA ILE A 54 5.12 3.59 -31.83
C ILE A 54 4.69 3.29 -33.26
N PHE A 55 3.60 2.56 -33.45
CA PHE A 55 3.23 2.01 -34.76
C PHE A 55 2.26 2.88 -35.56
N GLY A 56 1.61 3.84 -34.92
CA GLY A 56 0.80 4.88 -35.55
C GLY A 56 1.56 6.19 -35.60
N VAL A 57 1.65 6.89 -34.46
CA VAL A 57 2.08 8.29 -34.41
C VAL A 57 3.52 8.51 -34.88
N LEU A 58 4.46 7.67 -34.45
CA LEU A 58 5.87 7.79 -34.86
C LEU A 58 6.13 7.40 -36.33
N ARG A 59 5.17 6.76 -37.01
CA ARG A 59 5.28 6.42 -38.43
C ARG A 59 4.69 7.48 -39.36
N ASP A 60 3.89 8.41 -38.82
CA ASP A 60 3.33 9.50 -39.59
C ASP A 60 4.41 10.51 -39.99
N THR A 61 4.29 11.05 -41.21
CA THR A 61 5.19 12.08 -41.74
C THR A 61 4.39 13.28 -42.23
N PRO A 62 4.45 14.44 -41.54
CA PRO A 62 5.20 14.71 -40.31
C PRO A 62 4.58 14.08 -39.05
N VAL A 63 5.39 13.82 -38.03
CA VAL A 63 4.93 13.28 -36.74
C VAL A 63 4.02 14.29 -36.03
N ASN A 64 2.85 13.83 -35.56
CA ASN A 64 1.94 14.67 -34.78
C ASN A 64 2.45 14.84 -33.33
N MET A 65 3.22 15.90 -33.10
CA MET A 65 3.85 16.18 -31.80
C MET A 65 2.86 16.41 -30.66
N VAL A 66 1.71 17.03 -30.94
CA VAL A 66 0.69 17.29 -29.91
C VAL A 66 0.10 15.96 -29.42
N LEU A 67 -0.23 15.06 -30.36
CA LEU A 67 -0.73 13.73 -30.02
C LEU A 67 0.31 12.89 -29.30
N LEU A 68 1.57 12.91 -29.75
CA LEU A 68 2.66 12.17 -29.12
C LEU A 68 2.87 12.60 -27.66
N ILE A 69 2.97 13.91 -27.40
CA ILE A 69 3.13 14.44 -26.05
C ILE A 69 1.91 14.12 -25.19
N GLY A 70 0.69 14.27 -25.73
CA GLY A 70 -0.54 13.90 -25.05
C GLY A 70 -0.56 12.43 -24.64
N LEU A 71 -0.14 11.52 -25.53
CA LEU A 71 -0.03 10.09 -25.25
C LEU A 71 0.99 9.81 -24.14
N LEU A 72 2.19 10.41 -24.19
CA LEU A 72 3.21 10.24 -23.15
C LEU A 72 2.66 10.59 -21.76
N VAL A 73 1.93 11.71 -21.63
CA VAL A 73 1.32 12.13 -20.36
C VAL A 73 0.23 11.16 -19.93
N VAL A 74 -0.68 10.77 -20.83
CA VAL A 74 -1.78 9.83 -20.51
C VAL A 74 -1.26 8.47 -20.08
N ILE A 75 -0.28 7.92 -20.81
CA ILE A 75 0.39 6.65 -20.48
C ILE A 75 1.01 6.74 -19.07
N GLY A 76 1.65 7.86 -18.75
CA GLY A 76 2.27 8.09 -17.44
C GLY A 76 1.25 8.11 -16.31
N LEU A 77 0.12 8.79 -16.52
CA LEU A 77 -0.98 8.82 -15.56
C LEU A 77 -1.61 7.44 -15.36
N LEU A 78 -1.81 6.67 -16.43
CA LEU A 78 -2.32 5.29 -16.35
C LEU A 78 -1.33 4.37 -15.59
N ALA A 79 -0.03 4.47 -15.89
CA ALA A 79 1.02 3.70 -15.24
C ALA A 79 1.14 4.01 -13.74
N ALA A 80 1.12 5.31 -13.39
CA ALA A 80 1.11 5.76 -12.00
C ALA A 80 -0.18 5.35 -11.27
N GLY A 81 -1.34 5.50 -11.91
CA GLY A 81 -2.63 5.08 -11.37
C GLY A 81 -2.68 3.57 -11.06
N GLY A 82 -2.23 2.74 -12.01
CA GLY A 82 -2.11 1.29 -11.78
C GLY A 82 -1.18 0.96 -10.62
N SER A 83 -0.05 1.67 -10.53
CA SER A 83 0.92 1.51 -9.44
C SER A 83 0.34 1.86 -8.06
N LEU A 84 -0.42 2.95 -7.94
CA LEU A 84 -1.10 3.33 -6.70
C LEU A 84 -2.12 2.27 -6.26
N LEU A 85 -2.91 1.74 -7.19
CA LEU A 85 -3.88 0.68 -6.90
C LEU A 85 -3.19 -0.63 -6.50
N TRP A 86 -2.09 -0.97 -7.16
CA TRP A 86 -1.29 -2.14 -6.82
C TRP A 86 -0.69 -2.03 -5.42
N LYS A 87 -0.12 -0.87 -5.07
CA LYS A 87 0.36 -0.56 -3.72
C LYS A 87 -0.75 -0.75 -2.70
N LYS A 88 -1.94 -0.19 -2.95
CA LYS A 88 -3.10 -0.37 -2.06
C LYS A 88 -3.50 -1.83 -1.91
N ALA A 89 -3.46 -2.62 -2.98
CA ALA A 89 -3.72 -4.05 -2.91
C ALA A 89 -2.69 -4.78 -2.03
N ASN A 90 -1.42 -4.39 -2.08
CA ASN A 90 -0.37 -5.00 -1.28
C ASN A 90 -0.50 -4.74 0.23
N ARG A 91 -1.15 -3.65 0.66
CA ARG A 91 -1.47 -3.44 2.10
C ARG A 91 -2.60 -4.37 2.57
N LEU A 92 -3.53 -4.67 1.68
CA LEU A 92 -4.66 -5.55 1.99
C LEU A 92 -4.27 -7.02 1.99
N ASP A 93 -3.33 -7.41 1.13
CA ASP A 93 -2.83 -8.77 0.99
C ASP A 93 -1.31 -8.74 0.68
N PRO A 94 -0.47 -8.52 1.71
CA PRO A 94 0.98 -8.46 1.56
C PRO A 94 1.59 -9.82 1.26
N ALA A 95 2.74 -9.80 0.58
CA ALA A 95 3.57 -10.99 0.45
C ALA A 95 4.33 -11.30 1.76
N SER A 96 4.67 -12.56 1.96
CA SER A 96 5.60 -12.98 3.01
C SER A 96 7.04 -12.66 2.59
N ARG A 97 7.86 -12.17 3.53
CA ARG A 97 9.31 -11.97 3.34
C ARG A 97 10.07 -13.28 3.18
N ARG A 98 9.49 -14.42 3.58
CA ARG A 98 10.09 -15.75 3.37
C ARG A 98 10.11 -16.13 1.88
N ASP A 99 9.15 -15.61 1.10
CA ASP A 99 9.15 -15.71 -0.37
C ASP A 99 9.72 -14.41 -0.96
N SER A 100 11.06 -14.30 -0.95
CA SER A 100 11.76 -13.10 -1.40
C SER A 100 11.43 -12.71 -2.84
N ALA A 101 11.20 -13.70 -3.71
CA ALA A 101 10.90 -13.46 -5.12
C ALA A 101 9.53 -12.82 -5.28
N ARG A 102 8.49 -13.42 -4.67
CA ARG A 102 7.14 -12.85 -4.68
C ARG A 102 7.11 -11.50 -3.97
N PHE A 103 7.79 -11.37 -2.83
CA PHE A 103 7.87 -10.11 -2.09
C PHE A 103 8.50 -8.99 -2.93
N PHE A 104 9.62 -9.26 -3.60
CA PHE A 104 10.26 -8.29 -4.48
C PHE A 104 9.37 -7.90 -5.66
N VAL A 105 8.87 -8.89 -6.41
CA VAL A 105 8.05 -8.64 -7.59
C VAL A 105 6.80 -7.88 -7.19
N GLN A 106 6.06 -8.35 -6.18
CA GLN A 106 4.82 -7.72 -5.75
C GLN A 106 5.03 -6.25 -5.33
N ASN A 107 6.14 -5.90 -4.69
CA ASN A 107 6.37 -4.55 -4.18
C ASN A 107 7.02 -3.61 -5.20
N GLN A 108 7.72 -4.13 -6.21
CA GLN A 108 8.37 -3.32 -7.25
C GLN A 108 7.67 -3.40 -8.62
N LEU A 109 6.58 -4.17 -8.75
CA LEU A 109 5.94 -4.44 -10.05
C LEU A 109 5.53 -3.15 -10.77
N GLY A 110 4.97 -2.17 -10.06
CA GLY A 110 4.54 -0.92 -10.65
C GLY A 110 5.69 -0.13 -11.28
N ALA A 111 6.82 -0.04 -10.58
CA ALA A 111 8.04 0.57 -11.11
C ALA A 111 8.58 -0.21 -12.33
N ILE A 112 8.65 -1.54 -12.23
CA ILE A 112 9.15 -2.41 -13.32
C ILE A 112 8.31 -2.23 -14.59
N ILE A 113 6.99 -2.33 -14.47
CA ILE A 113 6.08 -2.19 -15.62
C ILE A 113 6.19 -0.80 -16.23
N THR A 114 6.30 0.24 -15.42
CA THR A 114 6.45 1.62 -15.93
C THR A 114 7.72 1.78 -16.76
N VAL A 115 8.86 1.23 -16.32
CA VAL A 115 10.10 1.28 -17.11
C VAL A 115 9.98 0.48 -18.40
N ILE A 116 9.40 -0.73 -18.34
CA ILE A 116 9.18 -1.58 -19.52
C ILE A 116 8.30 -0.86 -20.55
N ALA A 117 7.30 -0.13 -20.08
CA ALA A 117 6.38 0.61 -20.91
C ALA A 117 7.11 1.77 -21.63
N PHE A 118 7.72 2.67 -20.86
CA PHE A 118 8.25 3.91 -21.42
C PHE A 118 9.55 3.75 -22.21
N LEU A 119 10.43 2.84 -21.80
CA LEU A 119 11.81 2.79 -22.32
C LEU A 119 11.86 2.51 -23.85
N PRO A 120 11.13 1.54 -24.41
CA PRO A 120 11.12 1.31 -25.86
C PRO A 120 10.61 2.53 -26.64
N LEU A 121 9.53 3.17 -26.19
CA LEU A 121 8.97 4.35 -26.85
C LEU A 121 9.96 5.53 -26.83
N ILE A 122 10.60 5.80 -25.70
CA ILE A 122 11.60 6.87 -25.58
C ILE A 122 12.77 6.62 -26.53
N VAL A 123 13.31 5.40 -26.57
CA VAL A 123 14.40 5.04 -27.49
C VAL A 123 14.00 5.28 -28.94
N LEU A 124 12.79 4.85 -29.32
CA LEU A 124 12.28 5.04 -30.69
C LEU A 124 12.05 6.51 -31.05
N ILE A 125 11.60 7.34 -30.12
CA ILE A 125 11.52 8.80 -30.32
C ILE A 125 12.90 9.36 -30.66
N LEU A 126 13.92 9.04 -29.85
CA LEU A 126 15.28 9.56 -30.06
C LEU A 126 15.91 9.07 -31.37
N MET A 127 15.55 7.86 -31.81
CA MET A 127 16.05 7.25 -33.05
C MET A 127 15.20 7.59 -34.29
N ASN A 128 14.06 8.27 -34.16
CA ASN A 128 13.16 8.51 -35.28
C ASN A 128 13.79 9.41 -36.35
N LYS A 129 13.98 8.93 -37.57
CA LYS A 129 14.62 9.71 -38.65
C LYS A 129 13.78 10.89 -39.16
N ASP A 130 12.46 10.82 -38.97
CA ASP A 130 11.49 11.78 -39.51
C ASP A 130 11.18 12.93 -38.52
N MET A 131 11.90 12.98 -37.39
CA MET A 131 11.86 14.06 -36.41
C MET A 131 13.16 14.86 -36.41
N SER A 132 13.06 16.19 -36.29
CA SER A 132 14.20 17.07 -36.08
C SER A 132 14.84 16.87 -34.70
N GLY A 133 16.08 17.32 -34.52
CA GLY A 133 16.77 17.22 -33.22
C GLY A 133 16.03 17.93 -32.08
N LYS A 134 15.31 19.03 -32.36
CA LYS A 134 14.52 19.76 -31.36
C LYS A 134 13.27 18.98 -30.93
N GLU A 135 12.58 18.35 -31.88
CA GLU A 135 11.39 17.54 -31.59
C GLU A 135 11.74 16.30 -30.76
N LYS A 136 12.86 15.64 -31.10
CA LYS A 136 13.41 14.53 -30.32
C LYS A 136 13.75 14.94 -28.90
N ALA A 137 14.46 16.06 -28.75
CA ALA A 137 14.82 16.58 -27.43
C ALA A 137 13.57 16.91 -26.59
N LEU A 138 12.54 17.49 -27.20
CA LEU A 138 11.30 17.84 -26.53
C LEU A 138 10.50 16.59 -26.11
N ALA A 139 10.13 15.73 -27.06
CA ALA A 139 9.29 14.55 -26.76
C ALA A 139 10.05 13.51 -25.93
N GLY A 140 11.33 13.26 -26.25
CA GLY A 140 12.18 12.36 -25.48
C GLY A 140 12.41 12.87 -24.06
N GLY A 141 12.66 14.18 -23.90
CA GLY A 141 12.81 14.81 -22.58
C GLY A 141 11.54 14.70 -21.73
N ILE A 142 10.38 15.00 -22.31
CA ILE A 142 9.08 14.82 -21.63
C ILE A 142 8.87 13.35 -21.26
N GLY A 143 9.11 12.42 -22.19
CA GLY A 143 8.96 10.99 -21.95
C GLY A 143 9.82 10.51 -20.78
N VAL A 144 11.09 10.92 -20.71
CA VAL A 144 12.00 10.60 -19.60
C VAL A 144 11.49 11.18 -18.28
N LEU A 145 11.07 12.45 -18.25
CA LEU A 145 10.55 13.09 -17.05
C LEU A 145 9.28 12.38 -16.53
N VAL A 146 8.37 12.05 -17.43
CA VAL A 146 7.14 11.31 -17.09
C VAL A 146 7.48 9.91 -16.58
N MET A 147 8.37 9.19 -17.26
CA MET A 147 8.82 7.87 -16.82
C MET A 147 9.41 7.92 -15.41
N ILE A 148 10.29 8.88 -15.12
CA ILE A 148 10.89 9.03 -13.78
C ILE A 148 9.81 9.28 -12.73
N ALA A 149 8.90 10.23 -12.98
CA ALA A 149 7.82 10.55 -12.05
C ALA A 149 6.88 9.36 -11.80
N ALA A 150 6.44 8.68 -12.87
CA ALA A 150 5.56 7.52 -12.76
C ALA A 150 6.26 6.32 -12.09
N THR A 151 7.55 6.09 -12.38
CA THR A 151 8.34 5.03 -11.75
C THR A 151 8.48 5.30 -10.25
N ALA A 152 8.77 6.54 -9.85
CA ALA A 152 8.88 6.91 -8.45
C ALA A 152 7.58 6.64 -7.66
N VAL A 153 6.41 6.85 -8.28
CA VAL A 153 5.11 6.49 -7.69
C VAL A 153 4.97 4.97 -7.51
N GLY A 154 5.51 4.19 -8.44
CA GLY A 154 5.50 2.72 -8.41
C GLY A 154 6.48 2.06 -7.47
N ILE A 155 7.42 2.80 -6.90
CA ILE A 155 8.32 2.29 -5.86
C ILE A 155 7.56 2.20 -4.54
N ASP A 156 7.74 1.07 -3.86
CA ASP A 156 7.20 0.83 -2.53
C ASP A 156 8.32 0.51 -1.55
N LEU A 157 8.77 1.52 -0.81
CA LEU A 157 9.88 1.40 0.15
C LEU A 157 9.40 0.83 1.50
N ASP A 158 8.18 1.16 1.89
CA ASP A 158 7.56 0.77 3.15
C ASP A 158 6.50 -0.33 2.92
N ALA A 159 6.89 -1.35 2.16
CA ALA A 159 5.98 -2.43 1.81
C ALA A 159 5.75 -3.35 3.04
N PRO A 160 4.48 -3.53 3.47
CA PRO A 160 4.18 -4.42 4.58
C PRO A 160 4.42 -5.87 4.20
N SER A 161 4.54 -6.72 5.22
CA SER A 161 4.73 -8.16 5.07
C SER A 161 3.82 -8.92 6.01
N VAL A 162 3.53 -10.17 5.66
CA VAL A 162 2.80 -11.09 6.54
C VAL A 162 3.47 -11.19 7.91
N GLU A 163 4.81 -11.23 7.96
CA GLU A 163 5.57 -11.32 9.20
C GLU A 163 5.38 -10.07 10.07
N GLN A 164 5.41 -8.87 9.46
CA GLN A 164 5.15 -7.63 10.18
C GLN A 164 3.74 -7.62 10.80
N TYR A 165 2.72 -7.99 10.02
CA TYR A 165 1.34 -8.01 10.53
C TYR A 165 1.12 -9.12 11.56
N THR A 166 1.84 -10.23 11.44
CA THR A 166 1.88 -11.29 12.47
C THR A 166 2.49 -10.76 13.77
N GLU A 167 3.63 -10.07 13.69
CA GLU A 167 4.29 -9.47 14.85
C GLU A 167 3.41 -8.44 15.55
N GLU A 168 2.73 -7.57 14.78
CA GLU A 168 1.77 -6.60 15.33
C GLU A 168 0.59 -7.29 16.04
N SER A 169 0.04 -8.37 15.45
CA SER A 169 -1.08 -9.14 16.05
C SER A 169 -0.64 -9.83 17.34
N ASN A 170 0.55 -10.41 17.35
CA ASN A 170 1.14 -11.03 18.54
C ASN A 170 1.38 -9.99 19.63
N GLN A 171 1.99 -8.85 19.29
CA GLN A 171 2.24 -7.77 20.24
C GLN A 171 0.95 -7.27 20.89
N VAL A 172 -0.12 -7.08 20.13
CA VAL A 172 -1.43 -6.68 20.68
C VAL A 172 -1.99 -7.76 21.62
N THR A 173 -1.90 -9.03 21.21
CA THR A 173 -2.40 -10.16 22.01
C THR A 173 -1.60 -10.31 23.30
N ASP A 174 -0.28 -10.19 23.26
CA ASP A 174 0.61 -10.27 24.42
C ASP A 174 0.32 -9.15 25.44
N ILE A 175 -0.05 -7.96 24.96
CA ILE A 175 -0.35 -6.80 25.82
C ILE A 175 -1.76 -6.86 26.41
N THR A 176 -2.75 -7.20 25.58
CA THR A 176 -4.17 -7.03 25.93
C THR A 176 -4.88 -8.35 26.28
N GLY A 177 -4.24 -9.48 26.01
CA GLY A 177 -4.80 -10.84 26.16
C GLY A 177 -5.69 -11.29 24.98
N GLN A 178 -5.89 -10.44 23.97
CA GLN A 178 -6.75 -10.71 22.82
C GLN A 178 -6.32 -9.90 21.60
N ASP A 179 -6.68 -10.34 20.40
CA ASP A 179 -6.46 -9.55 19.18
C ASP A 179 -7.61 -8.52 19.01
N LEU A 180 -7.55 -7.45 19.80
CA LEU A 180 -8.52 -6.36 19.74
C LEU A 180 -7.83 -5.01 19.79
N VAL A 181 -8.05 -4.22 18.75
CA VAL A 181 -7.54 -2.86 18.60
C VAL A 181 -8.66 -1.89 18.26
N TYR A 182 -8.36 -0.60 18.39
CA TYR A 182 -9.30 0.49 18.23
C TYR A 182 -8.75 1.52 17.24
N TRP A 183 -9.58 2.03 16.34
CA TRP A 183 -9.15 3.02 15.36
C TRP A 183 -10.27 3.99 15.00
N THR A 184 -9.91 5.03 14.26
CA THR A 184 -10.85 6.02 13.75
C THR A 184 -10.87 5.99 12.23
N LYS A 185 -11.90 6.54 11.59
CA LYS A 185 -11.93 6.58 10.12
C LYS A 185 -10.77 7.40 9.53
N SER A 186 -10.41 8.50 10.18
CA SER A 186 -9.37 9.43 9.72
C SER A 186 -7.95 9.14 10.22
N GLY A 187 -7.79 8.29 11.23
CA GLY A 187 -6.47 7.92 11.76
C GLY A 187 -5.70 7.01 10.81
N GLU A 188 -4.38 7.03 10.89
CA GLU A 188 -3.49 6.13 10.12
C GLU A 188 -3.05 4.92 10.93
N VAL A 189 -3.25 4.95 12.25
CA VAL A 189 -2.82 3.89 13.18
C VAL A 189 -4.00 3.30 13.93
N PHE A 190 -3.78 2.15 14.57
CA PHE A 190 -4.69 1.58 15.54
C PHE A 190 -4.06 1.58 16.96
N HIS A 191 -4.92 1.50 17.96
CA HIS A 191 -4.65 1.76 19.37
C HIS A 191 -5.06 0.57 20.24
N LEU A 192 -4.47 0.48 21.44
CA LEU A 192 -4.67 -0.66 22.33
C LEU A 192 -6.03 -0.68 23.06
N CYS A 193 -6.63 0.49 23.30
CA CYS A 193 -7.94 0.57 23.96
C CYS A 193 -8.73 1.83 23.57
N GLU A 194 -10.04 1.84 23.81
CA GLU A 194 -10.92 2.98 23.50
C GLU A 194 -10.62 4.24 24.33
N SER A 195 -10.02 4.10 25.52
CA SER A 195 -9.84 5.18 26.48
C SER A 195 -8.60 6.03 26.23
N VAL A 196 -7.73 5.64 25.29
CA VAL A 196 -6.53 6.42 25.01
C VAL A 196 -6.88 7.79 24.44
N SER A 197 -6.12 8.79 24.86
CA SER A 197 -6.36 10.17 24.42
C SER A 197 -6.23 10.34 22.91
N ALA A 198 -5.29 9.64 22.27
CA ALA A 198 -5.02 9.75 20.83
C ALA A 198 -6.23 9.37 19.96
N VAL A 199 -6.79 8.17 20.13
CA VAL A 199 -7.98 7.71 19.38
C VAL A 199 -9.18 8.64 19.60
N ASN A 200 -9.30 9.22 20.80
CA ASN A 200 -10.34 10.19 21.12
C ASN A 200 -10.09 11.58 20.50
N LEU A 201 -8.86 11.97 20.21
CA LEU A 201 -8.59 13.20 19.46
C LEU A 201 -8.79 13.00 17.95
N GLU A 202 -8.45 11.82 17.44
CA GLU A 202 -8.57 11.49 16.03
C GLU A 202 -10.01 11.29 15.56
N SER A 203 -10.91 10.87 16.45
CA SER A 203 -12.31 10.57 16.11
C SER A 203 -13.12 11.86 15.96
N LYS A 204 -12.99 12.47 14.77
CA LYS A 204 -13.70 13.71 14.36
C LYS A 204 -15.20 13.51 14.19
N ASP A 205 -15.64 12.28 13.93
CA ASP A 205 -17.03 11.88 13.73
C ASP A 205 -17.67 11.29 15.01
N ASN A 206 -17.00 11.42 16.16
CA ASN A 206 -17.40 10.82 17.44
C ASN A 206 -17.61 9.30 17.41
N THR A 207 -17.06 8.61 16.41
CA THR A 207 -17.09 7.16 16.27
C THR A 207 -15.68 6.58 16.40
N ILE A 208 -15.55 5.53 17.21
CA ILE A 208 -14.36 4.68 17.28
C ILE A 208 -14.78 3.31 16.77
N TYR A 209 -13.93 2.68 15.97
CA TYR A 209 -14.12 1.33 15.49
C TYR A 209 -13.24 0.41 16.31
N SER A 210 -13.71 -0.82 16.55
CA SER A 210 -12.91 -1.86 17.20
C SER A 210 -12.96 -3.14 16.40
N GLY A 211 -11.88 -3.91 16.48
CA GLY A 211 -11.77 -5.24 15.88
C GLY A 211 -10.35 -5.78 15.87
N THR A 212 -10.08 -6.80 15.07
CA THR A 212 -8.76 -7.44 15.01
C THR A 212 -7.73 -6.55 14.31
N VAL A 213 -6.44 -6.86 14.47
CA VAL A 213 -5.37 -6.20 13.72
C VAL A 213 -5.57 -6.37 12.20
N ALA A 214 -6.04 -7.54 11.75
CA ALA A 214 -6.39 -7.77 10.35
C ALA A 214 -7.51 -6.83 9.86
N GLU A 215 -8.53 -6.58 10.69
CA GLU A 215 -9.63 -5.66 10.38
C GLU A 215 -9.17 -4.20 10.35
N ALA A 216 -8.24 -3.81 11.23
CA ALA A 216 -7.64 -2.49 11.21
C ALA A 216 -6.84 -2.24 9.92
N HIS A 217 -6.01 -3.21 9.50
CA HIS A 217 -5.30 -3.15 8.21
C HIS A 217 -6.27 -3.11 7.02
N ALA A 218 -7.35 -3.91 7.05
CA ALA A 218 -8.41 -3.88 6.05
C ALA A 218 -9.16 -2.53 5.99
N ALA A 219 -9.22 -1.82 7.11
CA ALA A 219 -9.74 -0.45 7.23
C ALA A 219 -8.71 0.63 6.83
N GLY A 220 -7.52 0.24 6.37
CA GLY A 220 -6.47 1.12 5.89
C GLY A 220 -5.65 1.78 7.01
N LYS A 221 -5.56 1.13 8.17
CA LYS A 221 -4.58 1.50 9.20
C LYS A 221 -3.26 0.84 8.87
N GLU A 222 -2.17 1.58 8.97
CA GLU A 222 -0.86 1.14 8.49
C GLU A 222 -0.11 0.29 9.50
N ARG A 223 -0.35 0.52 10.79
CA ARG A 223 0.39 -0.10 11.91
C ARG A 223 -0.24 0.20 13.26
N LEU A 224 0.27 -0.50 14.28
CA LEU A 224 0.09 -0.13 15.69
C LEU A 224 0.70 1.26 15.97
N THR A 225 0.10 2.01 16.89
CA THR A 225 0.64 3.26 17.43
C THR A 225 2.12 3.12 17.85
N LEU A 226 2.94 4.17 17.66
CA LEU A 226 4.33 4.15 18.19
C LEU A 226 4.36 4.37 19.70
N GLN A 227 3.24 4.81 20.30
CA GLN A 227 3.14 5.17 21.71
C GLN A 227 2.64 4.02 22.58
N VAL A 228 3.00 2.77 22.22
CA VAL A 228 2.54 1.54 22.88
C VAL A 228 2.67 1.63 24.41
N GLU A 229 3.85 2.00 24.92
CA GLU A 229 4.10 2.08 26.38
C GLU A 229 3.26 3.16 27.09
N GLN A 230 2.97 4.27 26.42
CA GLN A 230 2.09 5.30 26.97
C GLN A 230 0.64 4.79 26.98
N GLU A 231 0.20 4.15 25.90
CA GLU A 231 -1.14 3.59 25.79
C GLU A 231 -1.36 2.45 26.80
N ARG A 232 -0.37 1.57 27.01
CA ARG A 232 -0.41 0.53 28.05
C ARG A 232 -0.75 1.09 29.43
N LYS A 233 -0.09 2.19 29.82
CA LYS A 233 -0.35 2.89 31.08
C LYS A 233 -1.75 3.50 31.13
N GLN A 234 -2.20 4.12 30.04
CA GLN A 234 -3.54 4.72 29.95
C GLN A 234 -4.66 3.66 29.99
N CYS A 235 -4.41 2.50 29.39
CA CYS A 235 -5.34 1.38 29.32
C CYS A 235 -5.31 0.48 30.56
N GLY A 236 -4.30 0.62 31.42
CA GLY A 236 -4.13 -0.23 32.61
C GLY A 236 -3.59 -1.62 32.31
N PHE A 237 -2.91 -1.82 31.17
CA PHE A 237 -2.21 -3.07 30.86
C PHE A 237 -0.90 -3.12 31.64
N THR A 238 -0.87 -3.84 32.77
CA THR A 238 0.34 -4.06 33.57
C THR A 238 1.26 -5.07 32.89
N VAL A 239 2.57 -4.82 32.91
CA VAL A 239 3.57 -5.84 32.57
C VAL A 239 3.38 -6.98 33.57
N ALA A 240 3.18 -8.22 33.11
CA ALA A 240 3.33 -9.36 34.00
C ALA A 240 4.78 -9.32 34.51
N GLU A 241 4.96 -9.11 35.81
CA GLU A 241 6.29 -9.20 36.42
C GLU A 241 6.84 -10.59 36.11
N GLU A 242 7.94 -10.63 35.35
CA GLU A 242 8.79 -11.81 35.24
C GLU A 242 9.18 -12.16 36.67
N SER A 243 8.59 -13.23 37.21
CA SER A 243 8.80 -13.66 38.57
C SER A 243 10.30 -13.90 38.76
N GLU A 244 10.96 -13.03 39.53
CA GLU A 244 12.33 -13.22 39.96
C GLU A 244 12.46 -14.64 40.53
N PRO A 245 13.52 -15.39 40.17
CA PRO A 245 13.75 -16.69 40.78
C PRO A 245 14.00 -16.46 42.27
N THR A 246 13.00 -16.82 43.07
CA THR A 246 13.05 -16.84 44.53
C THR A 246 14.39 -17.39 45.00
N ALA A 247 15.26 -16.51 45.52
CA ALA A 247 16.50 -16.91 46.14
C ALA A 247 16.16 -17.77 47.37
N THR A 248 16.45 -19.06 47.29
CA THR A 248 16.33 -19.99 48.43
C THR A 248 17.33 -19.58 49.51
N PRO A 249 16.90 -19.28 50.75
CA PRO A 249 17.83 -19.12 51.85
C PRO A 249 18.23 -20.47 52.44
N SER A 250 19.55 -20.66 52.52
CA SER A 250 20.34 -21.56 53.38
C SER A 250 20.31 -23.06 53.13
#